data_AF-A0A1B8FKC2-F1
#
_entry.id   AF-A0A1B8FKC2-F1
#
_cell.length_a   1.000
_cell.length_b   1.000
_cell.length_c   1.000
_cell.angle_alpha   90.00
_cell.angle_beta   90.00
_cell.angle_gamma   90.00
#
_symmetry.space_group_name_H-M   'P 1'
#
loop_
_entity.id
_entity.type
_entity.pdbx_description
1 polymer ?
#
loop_
_entity_poly.entity_id
_entity_poly.type
_entity_poly.pdbx_seq_one_letter_code
_entity_poly.pdbx_strand_id
1 'polypeptide(L)'
;MADQTEPEIVLYDLANTKNVCFSPTVWRIRLILNYKQIPYRTVFLEFPDIEPTLKGLGLVPGESSTGEKHKYTVPAIHHLPTNTHIMDSTPIAKFLSATYPTPPLPLTSELGRTIEVQARSVVGPTFRASVVPREINILSPRSQEYFRRTREAALGRKLEDLLDAEEESWKAVSEGMRGVGELMRTKAAEGPFVLGAQPSYTDFFIAGSLQSARVVDEAVFERHMKYVGYKEVYEACLPYMAKNT
;
A
#
# COMPACT_ATOMS: atom_id res chain seq x y z
N MET A 1 27.58 15.25 -15.20
CA MET A 1 26.57 15.98 -14.41
C MET A 1 25.32 15.14 -14.47
N ALA A 2 24.84 14.62 -13.34
CA ALA A 2 23.60 13.84 -13.33
C ALA A 2 22.47 14.79 -13.68
N ASP A 3 21.75 14.48 -14.77
CA ASP A 3 20.56 15.19 -15.19
C ASP A 3 19.50 14.97 -14.11
N GLN A 4 19.35 15.94 -13.19
CA GLN A 4 18.27 15.88 -12.19
C GLN A 4 16.98 16.16 -12.94
N THR A 5 16.34 15.09 -13.41
CA THR A 5 15.01 15.16 -14.01
C THR A 5 14.06 15.76 -12.98
N GLU A 6 13.46 16.90 -13.32
CA GLU A 6 12.47 17.55 -12.48
C GLU A 6 11.30 16.59 -12.21
N PRO A 7 10.72 16.59 -11.00
CA PRO A 7 9.61 15.71 -10.70
C PRO A 7 8.41 16.06 -11.58
N GLU A 8 7.74 15.03 -12.13
CA GLU A 8 6.45 15.17 -12.80
C GLU A 8 5.27 14.93 -11.84
N ILE A 9 5.53 14.18 -10.77
CA ILE A 9 4.54 13.83 -9.75
C ILE A 9 4.99 14.34 -8.38
N VAL A 10 4.07 14.98 -7.66
CA VAL A 10 4.14 15.10 -6.20
C VAL A 10 3.30 13.99 -5.61
N LEU A 11 3.92 13.06 -4.89
CA LEU A 11 3.23 11.99 -4.17
C LEU A 11 3.04 12.40 -2.70
N TYR A 12 1.80 12.54 -2.26
CA TYR A 12 1.46 12.73 -0.86
C TYR A 12 1.40 11.37 -0.16
N ASP A 13 2.26 11.20 0.84
CA ASP A 13 2.50 9.96 1.58
C ASP A 13 2.29 10.20 3.09
N LEU A 14 2.21 9.12 3.86
CA LEU A 14 2.00 9.17 5.30
C LEU A 14 3.34 9.30 6.04
N ALA A 15 3.47 10.30 6.89
CA ALA A 15 4.68 10.55 7.67
C ALA A 15 4.87 9.52 8.79
N ASN A 16 6.12 9.09 8.97
CA ASN A 16 6.60 8.43 10.18
C ASN A 16 7.92 9.07 10.62
N THR A 17 8.41 8.70 11.81
CA THR A 17 9.65 9.22 12.40
C THR A 17 10.90 8.97 11.56
N LYS A 18 10.85 8.02 10.61
CA LYS A 18 11.97 7.65 9.73
C LYS A 18 11.88 8.31 8.34
N ASN A 19 10.82 9.07 8.05
CA ASN A 19 10.53 9.65 6.73
C ASN A 19 10.57 8.61 5.58
N VAL A 20 10.00 7.42 5.84
CA VAL A 20 9.87 6.35 4.83
C VAL A 20 8.41 5.96 4.64
N CYS A 21 8.07 5.49 3.44
CA CYS A 21 6.73 4.98 3.15
C CYS A 21 6.42 3.74 3.99
N PHE A 22 5.29 3.76 4.70
CA PHE A 22 4.78 2.60 5.43
C PHE A 22 3.30 2.31 5.11
N SER A 23 2.63 3.15 4.33
CA SER A 23 1.25 2.90 3.92
C SER A 23 1.20 1.87 2.79
N PRO A 24 0.41 0.79 2.93
CA PRO A 24 0.32 -0.25 1.91
C PRO A 24 -0.29 0.27 0.60
N THR A 25 -1.22 1.24 0.67
CA THR A 25 -1.84 1.83 -0.53
C THR A 25 -0.92 2.82 -1.22
N VAL A 26 -0.07 3.55 -0.46
CA VAL A 26 0.92 4.45 -1.05
C VAL A 26 2.06 3.65 -1.70
N TRP A 27 2.48 2.54 -1.09
CA TRP A 27 3.45 1.63 -1.70
C TRP A 27 3.04 1.14 -3.09
N ARG A 28 1.74 0.87 -3.31
CA ARG A 28 1.23 0.51 -4.65
C ARG A 28 1.56 1.58 -5.68
N ILE A 29 1.28 2.84 -5.36
CA ILE A 29 1.55 3.97 -6.28
C ILE A 29 3.06 4.19 -6.43
N ARG A 30 3.82 4.09 -5.34
CA ARG A 30 5.28 4.21 -5.36
C ARG A 30 5.92 3.17 -6.29
N LEU A 31 5.46 1.92 -6.23
CA LEU A 31 5.91 0.84 -7.10
C LEU A 31 5.56 1.09 -8.57
N ILE A 32 4.36 1.61 -8.86
CA ILE A 32 3.97 2.03 -10.22
C ILE A 32 4.92 3.11 -10.75
N LEU A 33 5.17 4.15 -9.95
CA LEU A 33 6.06 5.26 -10.33
C LEU A 33 7.48 4.76 -10.60
N ASN A 34 8.02 3.92 -9.70
CA ASN A 34 9.37 3.37 -9.83
C ASN A 34 9.50 2.42 -11.03
N TYR A 35 8.54 1.51 -11.23
CA TYR A 35 8.52 0.59 -12.39
C TYR A 35 8.42 1.34 -13.71
N LYS A 36 7.58 2.39 -13.76
CA LYS A 36 7.42 3.23 -14.95
C LYS A 36 8.51 4.30 -15.11
N GLN A 37 9.45 4.37 -14.17
CA GLN A 37 10.52 5.37 -14.15
C GLN A 37 10.00 6.82 -14.20
N ILE A 38 8.85 7.08 -13.59
CA ILE A 38 8.24 8.42 -13.54
C ILE A 38 8.93 9.21 -12.43
N PRO A 39 9.56 10.37 -12.70
CA PRO A 39 10.22 11.15 -11.68
C PRO A 39 9.19 11.77 -10.73
N TYR A 40 9.40 11.62 -9.42
CA TYR A 40 8.50 12.15 -8.41
C TYR A 40 9.22 12.62 -7.15
N ARG A 41 8.60 13.54 -6.43
CA ARG A 41 8.97 13.89 -5.06
C ARG A 41 7.89 13.47 -4.09
N THR A 42 8.27 13.12 -2.87
CA THR A 42 7.32 12.76 -1.81
C THR A 42 7.10 13.94 -0.88
N VAL A 43 5.84 14.20 -0.54
CA VAL A 43 5.44 15.07 0.57
C VAL A 43 4.85 14.18 1.65
N PHE A 44 5.53 14.07 2.79
CA PHE A 44 5.05 13.30 3.93
C PHE A 44 4.10 14.15 4.77
N LEU A 45 2.90 13.64 5.00
CA LEU A 45 1.87 14.29 5.81
C LEU A 45 1.65 13.50 7.09
N GLU A 46 1.64 14.19 8.23
CA GLU A 46 1.16 13.62 9.47
C GLU A 46 -0.35 13.35 9.39
N PHE A 47 -0.85 12.34 10.11
CA PHE A 47 -2.28 12.01 10.11
C PHE A 47 -3.24 13.21 10.28
N PRO A 48 -3.06 14.11 11.27
CA PRO A 48 -3.96 15.26 11.44
C PRO A 48 -3.88 16.28 10.29
N ASP A 49 -2.81 16.24 9.49
CA ASP A 49 -2.53 17.24 8.45
C ASP A 49 -3.02 16.77 7.06
N ILE A 50 -3.44 15.50 6.91
CA ILE A 50 -3.94 14.94 5.63
C ILE A 50 -5.17 15.71 5.14
N GLU A 51 -6.23 15.75 5.94
CA GLU A 51 -7.50 16.39 5.57
C GLU A 51 -7.35 17.88 5.22
N PRO A 52 -6.76 18.73 6.08
CA PRO A 52 -6.61 20.15 5.76
C PRO A 52 -5.73 20.38 4.52
N THR A 53 -4.67 19.59 4.33
CA THR A 53 -3.78 19.72 3.15
C THR A 53 -4.53 19.37 1.87
N LEU A 54 -5.16 18.19 1.82
CA LEU A 54 -5.84 17.73 0.61
C LEU A 54 -7.06 18.61 0.28
N LYS A 55 -7.77 19.12 1.28
CA LYS A 55 -8.80 20.17 1.11
C LYS A 55 -8.23 21.43 0.45
N GLY A 56 -7.08 21.92 0.94
CA GLY A 56 -6.41 23.10 0.39
C GLY A 56 -5.98 22.95 -1.07
N LEU A 57 -5.77 21.72 -1.53
CA LEU A 57 -5.47 21.40 -2.93
C LEU A 57 -6.72 21.25 -3.82
N GLY A 58 -7.91 21.47 -3.26
CA GLY A 58 -9.18 21.34 -3.98
C GLY A 58 -9.64 19.90 -4.22
N LEU A 59 -9.05 18.91 -3.54
CA LEU A 59 -9.52 17.53 -3.62
C LEU A 59 -10.87 17.37 -2.91
N VAL A 60 -11.74 16.57 -3.50
CA VAL A 60 -13.03 16.19 -2.93
C VAL A 60 -13.08 14.67 -2.85
N PRO A 61 -13.28 14.08 -1.66
CA PRO A 61 -13.44 12.65 -1.50
C PRO A 61 -14.68 12.16 -2.25
N GLY A 62 -14.62 10.92 -2.71
CA GLY A 62 -15.81 10.25 -3.24
C GLY A 62 -16.90 10.06 -2.18
N GLU A 63 -18.04 9.55 -2.61
CA GLU A 63 -19.18 9.26 -1.73
C GLU A 63 -19.51 7.77 -1.78
N SER A 64 -19.93 7.21 -0.64
CA SER A 64 -20.44 5.85 -0.56
C SER A 64 -21.79 5.72 -1.29
N SER A 65 -22.24 4.48 -1.51
CA SER A 65 -23.60 4.22 -2.02
C SER A 65 -24.72 4.73 -1.09
N THR A 66 -24.40 5.03 0.17
CA THR A 66 -25.31 5.58 1.17
C THR A 66 -25.22 7.11 1.29
N GLY A 67 -24.42 7.76 0.46
CA GLY A 67 -24.22 9.22 0.45
C GLY A 67 -23.26 9.73 1.53
N GLU A 68 -22.55 8.84 2.23
CA GLU A 68 -21.53 9.24 3.19
C GLU A 68 -20.24 9.61 2.45
N LYS A 69 -19.75 10.83 2.68
CA LYS A 69 -18.46 11.26 2.13
C LYS A 69 -17.34 10.39 2.69
N HIS A 70 -16.51 9.88 1.78
CA HIS A 70 -15.27 9.24 2.16
C HIS A 70 -14.36 10.23 2.88
N LYS A 71 -13.43 9.69 3.68
CA LYS A 71 -12.43 10.49 4.37
C LYS A 71 -11.35 10.93 3.37
N TYR A 72 -10.68 12.02 3.68
CA TYR A 72 -9.43 12.38 3.02
C TYR A 72 -8.33 11.37 3.41
N THR A 73 -7.65 10.83 2.40
CA THR A 73 -6.68 9.73 2.56
C THR A 73 -5.46 9.93 1.68
N VAL A 74 -4.38 9.24 2.02
CA VAL A 74 -3.26 9.01 1.10
C VAL A 74 -3.34 7.58 0.53
N PRO A 75 -2.84 7.32 -0.69
CA PRO A 75 -2.10 8.23 -1.55
C PRO A 75 -2.99 9.33 -2.18
N ALA A 76 -2.38 10.49 -2.37
CA ALA A 76 -2.83 11.50 -3.31
C ALA A 76 -1.64 11.92 -4.18
N ILE A 77 -1.90 12.39 -5.41
CA ILE A 77 -0.88 12.93 -6.30
C ILE A 77 -1.26 14.32 -6.81
N HIS A 78 -0.25 15.11 -7.13
CA HIS A 78 -0.33 16.24 -8.05
C HIS A 78 0.52 15.93 -9.27
N HIS A 79 -0.12 15.76 -10.42
CA HIS A 79 0.56 15.66 -11.71
C HIS A 79 0.85 17.06 -12.23
N LEU A 80 2.12 17.43 -12.22
CA LEU A 80 2.60 18.78 -12.52
C LEU A 80 2.34 19.18 -13.99
N PRO A 81 2.60 18.32 -15.00
CA PRO A 81 2.37 18.69 -16.40
C PRO A 81 0.93 19.09 -16.73
N THR A 82 -0.07 18.45 -16.11
CA THR A 82 -1.50 18.75 -16.35
C THR A 82 -2.17 19.49 -15.20
N ASN A 83 -1.39 19.90 -14.19
CA ASN A 83 -1.88 20.50 -12.95
C ASN A 83 -3.08 19.76 -12.32
N THR A 84 -3.05 18.42 -12.33
CA THR A 84 -4.18 17.59 -11.91
C THR A 84 -3.93 16.97 -10.54
N HIS A 85 -4.91 17.07 -9.64
CA HIS A 85 -4.87 16.45 -8.33
C HIS A 85 -5.77 15.22 -8.29
N ILE A 86 -5.27 14.10 -7.76
CA ILE A 86 -6.02 12.83 -7.69
C ILE A 86 -5.78 12.20 -6.33
N MET A 87 -6.83 11.71 -5.70
CA MET A 87 -6.79 10.94 -4.45
C MET A 87 -7.25 9.50 -4.70
N ASP A 88 -6.86 8.59 -3.82
CA ASP A 88 -7.14 7.14 -3.85
C ASP A 88 -6.28 6.34 -4.83
N SER A 89 -5.80 5.17 -4.39
CA SER A 89 -4.84 4.38 -5.18
C SER A 89 -5.40 3.89 -6.52
N THR A 90 -6.69 3.56 -6.60
CA THR A 90 -7.30 3.03 -7.82
C THR A 90 -7.40 4.06 -8.95
N PRO A 91 -8.02 5.24 -8.76
CA PRO A 91 -8.03 6.27 -9.80
C PRO A 91 -6.62 6.77 -10.14
N ILE A 92 -5.71 6.86 -9.15
CA ILE A 92 -4.31 7.21 -9.42
C ILE A 92 -3.65 6.17 -10.34
N ALA A 93 -3.79 4.87 -10.06
CA ALA A 93 -3.21 3.82 -10.89
C ALA A 93 -3.77 3.86 -12.33
N LYS A 94 -5.08 4.08 -12.49
CA LYS A 94 -5.71 4.25 -13.81
C LYS A 94 -5.16 5.45 -14.56
N PHE A 95 -5.02 6.58 -13.88
CA PHE A 95 -4.44 7.79 -14.45
C PHE A 95 -2.99 7.54 -14.89
N LEU A 96 -2.14 6.99 -14.03
CA LEU A 96 -0.73 6.73 -14.36
C LEU A 96 -0.59 5.73 -15.52
N SER A 97 -1.42 4.69 -15.58
CA SER A 97 -1.40 3.75 -16.72
C SER A 97 -1.87 4.37 -18.04
N ALA A 98 -2.78 5.35 -18.00
CA ALA A 98 -3.24 6.05 -19.20
C ALA A 98 -2.23 7.12 -19.66
N THR A 99 -1.67 7.90 -18.72
CA THR A 99 -0.72 8.98 -19.00
C THR A 99 0.67 8.43 -19.39
N TYR A 100 1.10 7.33 -18.78
CA TYR A 100 2.39 6.69 -19.00
C TYR A 100 2.19 5.23 -19.42
N PRO A 101 1.85 4.95 -20.69
CA PRO A 101 1.47 3.60 -21.13
C PRO A 101 2.63 2.59 -21.13
N THR A 102 3.87 3.06 -21.19
CA THR A 102 5.09 2.24 -21.26
C THR A 102 5.95 2.42 -20.01
N PRO A 103 6.51 1.34 -19.44
CA PRO A 103 6.21 -0.06 -19.70
C PRO A 103 4.76 -0.41 -19.29
N PRO A 104 4.13 -1.41 -19.94
CA PRO A 104 2.77 -1.81 -19.63
C PRO A 104 2.66 -2.38 -18.22
N LEU A 105 1.55 -2.09 -17.55
CA LEU A 105 1.23 -2.63 -16.23
C LEU A 105 -0.25 -3.03 -16.21
N PRO A 106 -0.58 -4.33 -16.31
CA PRO A 106 -1.95 -4.80 -16.19
C PRO A 106 -2.54 -4.40 -14.83
N LEU A 107 -3.58 -3.57 -14.85
CA LEU A 107 -4.26 -3.11 -13.62
C LEU A 107 -5.32 -4.10 -13.12
N THR A 108 -5.77 -5.01 -13.98
CA THR A 108 -6.79 -6.02 -13.65
C THR A 108 -6.58 -7.28 -14.46
N SER A 109 -6.90 -8.41 -13.87
CA SER A 109 -7.03 -9.71 -14.51
C SER A 109 -7.97 -10.59 -13.66
N GLU A 110 -8.50 -11.66 -14.22
CA GLU A 110 -9.33 -12.60 -13.46
C GLU A 110 -8.57 -13.24 -12.29
N LEU A 111 -7.34 -13.70 -12.56
CA LEU A 111 -6.47 -14.26 -11.54
C LEU A 111 -6.11 -13.21 -10.48
N GLY A 112 -5.70 -12.01 -10.92
CA GLY A 112 -5.32 -10.91 -10.02
C GLY A 112 -6.46 -10.50 -9.10
N ARG A 113 -7.68 -10.33 -9.62
CA ARG A 113 -8.88 -10.04 -8.83
C ARG A 113 -9.18 -11.14 -7.81
N THR A 114 -9.03 -12.41 -8.20
CA THR A 114 -9.25 -13.55 -7.30
C THR A 114 -8.24 -13.53 -6.15
N ILE A 115 -6.95 -13.35 -6.45
CA ILE A 115 -5.88 -13.20 -5.45
C ILE A 115 -6.16 -12.01 -4.54
N GLU A 116 -6.49 -10.86 -5.11
CA GLU A 116 -6.73 -9.63 -4.35
C GLU A 116 -7.93 -9.71 -3.40
N VAL A 117 -8.99 -10.42 -3.78
CA VAL A 117 -10.16 -10.64 -2.92
C VAL A 117 -9.81 -11.59 -1.79
N GLN A 118 -9.19 -12.74 -2.11
CA GLN A 118 -8.82 -13.72 -1.09
C GLN A 118 -7.71 -13.21 -0.17
N ALA A 119 -6.71 -12.51 -0.70
CA ALA A 119 -5.68 -11.85 0.09
C ALA A 119 -6.29 -10.87 1.10
N ARG A 120 -7.29 -10.06 0.71
CA ARG A 120 -7.96 -9.16 1.67
C ARG A 120 -8.67 -9.93 2.80
N SER A 121 -9.30 -11.07 2.51
CA SER A 121 -9.99 -11.84 3.55
C SER A 121 -9.05 -12.59 4.49
N VAL A 122 -7.82 -12.94 4.06
CA VAL A 122 -6.85 -13.68 4.89
C VAL A 122 -5.77 -12.80 5.51
N VAL A 123 -5.25 -11.81 4.77
CA VAL A 123 -4.22 -10.86 5.23
C VAL A 123 -4.84 -9.71 6.03
N GLY A 124 -6.08 -9.33 5.73
CA GLY A 124 -6.79 -8.27 6.45
C GLY A 124 -6.86 -8.50 7.97
N PRO A 125 -7.31 -9.68 8.43
CA PRO A 125 -7.30 -10.03 9.85
C PRO A 125 -5.91 -9.99 10.49
N THR A 126 -4.87 -10.52 9.83
CA THR A 126 -3.51 -10.52 10.38
C THR A 126 -2.93 -9.12 10.48
N PHE A 127 -3.17 -8.25 9.49
CA PHE A 127 -2.79 -6.84 9.56
C PHE A 127 -3.51 -6.11 10.69
N ARG A 128 -4.81 -6.36 10.85
CA ARG A 128 -5.58 -5.78 11.95
C ARG A 128 -5.04 -6.21 13.31
N ALA A 129 -4.76 -7.50 13.50
CA ALA A 129 -4.31 -8.03 14.78
C ALA A 129 -2.82 -7.75 15.06
N SER A 130 -1.98 -7.59 14.03
CA SER A 130 -0.52 -7.56 14.16
C SER A 130 0.11 -6.23 13.78
N VAL A 131 -0.32 -5.60 12.67
CA VAL A 131 0.32 -4.39 12.14
C VAL A 131 -0.26 -3.15 12.78
N VAL A 132 -1.59 -3.00 12.76
CA VAL A 132 -2.31 -1.82 13.28
C VAL A 132 -1.92 -1.44 14.72
N PRO A 133 -1.88 -2.36 15.70
CA PRO A 133 -1.48 -1.99 17.08
C PRO A 133 -0.01 -1.56 17.19
N ARG A 134 0.84 -1.90 16.21
CA ARG A 134 2.27 -1.58 16.19
C ARG A 134 2.59 -0.33 15.37
N GLU A 135 1.69 0.11 14.48
CA GLU A 135 1.86 1.34 13.69
C GLU A 135 2.15 2.55 14.58
N ILE A 136 1.51 2.64 15.76
CA ILE A 136 1.70 3.76 16.69
C ILE A 136 3.17 3.97 17.09
N ASN A 137 3.98 2.90 17.13
CA ASN A 137 5.37 2.94 17.57
C ASN A 137 6.31 3.65 16.58
N ILE A 138 5.90 3.82 15.32
CA ILE A 138 6.72 4.51 14.31
C ILE A 138 6.27 5.97 14.07
N LEU A 139 5.15 6.39 14.67
CA LEU A 139 4.58 7.72 14.48
C LEU A 139 5.22 8.78 15.38
N SER A 140 5.15 10.04 14.96
CA SER A 140 5.46 11.20 15.81
C SER A 140 4.46 11.31 16.98
N PRO A 141 4.76 12.06 18.06
CA PRO A 141 3.80 12.27 19.15
C PRO A 141 2.43 12.82 18.70
N ARG A 142 2.40 13.80 17.77
CA ARG A 142 1.15 14.36 17.22
C ARG A 142 0.33 13.30 16.49
N SER A 143 1.00 12.51 15.65
CA SER A 143 0.36 11.44 14.89
C SER A 143 -0.05 10.27 15.79
N GLN A 144 0.68 9.97 16.88
CA GLN A 144 0.30 8.97 17.89
C GLN A 144 -1.00 9.35 18.60
N GLU A 145 -1.13 10.61 19.05
CA GLU A 145 -2.35 11.10 19.69
C GLU A 145 -3.57 10.97 18.76
N TYR A 146 -3.43 11.46 17.52
CA TYR A 146 -4.49 11.33 16.51
C TYR A 146 -4.83 9.87 16.23
N PHE A 147 -3.81 9.02 16.03
CA PHE A 147 -3.98 7.62 15.68
C PHE A 147 -4.69 6.87 16.79
N ARG A 148 -4.23 6.98 18.04
CA ARG A 148 -4.87 6.34 19.20
C ARG A 148 -6.33 6.78 19.31
N ARG A 149 -6.60 8.08 19.37
CA ARG A 149 -7.96 8.62 19.51
C ARG A 149 -8.90 8.09 18.43
N THR A 150 -8.47 8.11 17.17
CA THR A 150 -9.32 7.74 16.04
C THR A 150 -9.49 6.22 15.90
N ARG A 151 -8.45 5.43 16.17
CA ARG A 151 -8.51 3.97 16.03
C ARG A 151 -9.22 3.35 17.21
N GLU A 152 -8.95 3.77 18.45
CA GLU A 152 -9.66 3.23 19.62
C GLU A 152 -11.15 3.57 19.58
N ALA A 153 -11.52 4.77 19.13
CA ALA A 153 -12.93 5.12 18.90
C ALA A 153 -13.59 4.20 17.86
N ALA A 154 -12.89 3.86 16.77
CA ALA A 154 -13.40 2.94 15.74
C ALA A 154 -13.40 1.47 16.19
N LEU A 155 -12.48 1.08 17.07
CA LEU A 155 -12.34 -0.28 17.60
C LEU A 155 -13.28 -0.55 18.78
N GLY A 156 -13.67 0.49 19.52
CA GLY A 156 -14.41 0.39 20.79
C GLY A 156 -13.58 -0.15 21.96
N ARG A 157 -12.26 -0.29 21.79
CA ARG A 157 -11.31 -0.80 22.78
C ARG A 157 -9.91 -0.25 22.50
N LYS A 158 -8.94 -0.56 23.36
CA LYS A 158 -7.55 -0.11 23.20
C LYS A 158 -6.90 -0.69 21.94
N LEU A 159 -5.79 -0.10 21.50
CA LEU A 159 -5.00 -0.67 20.41
C LEU A 159 -4.33 -1.98 20.83
N GLU A 160 -3.72 -2.00 22.01
CA GLU A 160 -2.89 -3.11 22.51
C GLU A 160 -3.68 -4.42 22.66
N ASP A 161 -4.93 -4.28 23.05
CA ASP A 161 -6.00 -5.26 23.08
C ASP A 161 -6.16 -6.12 21.80
N LEU A 162 -5.72 -5.61 20.64
CA LEU A 162 -5.72 -6.38 19.39
C LEU A 162 -4.67 -7.51 19.40
N LEU A 163 -3.61 -7.36 20.19
CA LEU A 163 -2.51 -8.33 20.30
C LEU A 163 -2.92 -9.59 21.05
N ASP A 164 -3.92 -9.51 21.93
CA ASP A 164 -4.42 -10.67 22.70
C ASP A 164 -4.88 -11.82 21.79
N ALA A 165 -5.41 -11.48 20.62
CA ALA A 165 -5.92 -12.42 19.62
C ALA A 165 -4.95 -12.65 18.44
N GLU A 166 -3.71 -12.13 18.50
CA GLU A 166 -2.76 -12.18 17.38
C GLU A 166 -2.48 -13.63 16.95
N GLU A 167 -2.08 -14.50 17.87
CA GLU A 167 -1.76 -15.90 17.56
C GLU A 167 -2.96 -16.69 17.05
N GLU A 168 -4.15 -16.43 17.60
CA GLU A 168 -5.39 -17.07 17.13
C GLU A 168 -5.74 -16.60 15.72
N SER A 169 -5.62 -15.30 15.44
CA SER A 169 -5.84 -14.74 14.11
C SER A 169 -4.91 -15.35 13.07
N TRP A 170 -3.61 -15.49 13.40
CA TRP A 170 -2.62 -16.13 12.53
C TRP A 170 -2.92 -17.61 12.26
N LYS A 171 -3.34 -18.36 13.28
CA LYS A 171 -3.74 -19.76 13.12
C LYS A 171 -4.99 -19.88 12.23
N ALA A 172 -5.99 -19.05 12.47
CA ALA A 172 -7.26 -19.09 11.75
C ALA A 172 -7.12 -18.85 10.24
N VAL A 173 -6.14 -18.04 9.82
CA VAL A 173 -5.93 -17.73 8.40
C VAL A 173 -4.85 -18.58 7.73
N SER A 174 -4.18 -19.49 8.45
CA SER A 174 -2.98 -20.17 7.94
C SER A 174 -3.23 -20.97 6.65
N GLU A 175 -4.32 -21.73 6.58
CA GLU A 175 -4.73 -22.44 5.34
C GLU A 175 -5.09 -21.46 4.22
N GLY A 176 -5.78 -20.36 4.55
CA GLY A 176 -6.11 -19.31 3.58
C GLY A 176 -4.86 -18.64 3.01
N MET A 177 -3.86 -18.37 3.85
CA MET A 177 -2.56 -17.84 3.43
C MET A 177 -1.87 -18.81 2.46
N ARG A 178 -1.85 -20.11 2.75
CA ARG A 178 -1.32 -21.13 1.81
C ARG A 178 -2.07 -21.11 0.47
N GLY A 179 -3.40 -21.08 0.50
CA GLY A 179 -4.22 -21.06 -0.71
C GLY A 179 -3.95 -19.83 -1.60
N VAL A 180 -3.84 -18.65 -1.00
CA VAL A 180 -3.48 -17.43 -1.75
C VAL A 180 -2.05 -17.53 -2.31
N GLY A 181 -1.13 -18.08 -1.54
CA GLY A 181 0.25 -18.33 -1.99
C GLY A 181 0.33 -19.21 -3.23
N GLU A 182 -0.44 -20.30 -3.27
CA GLU A 182 -0.53 -21.18 -4.44
C GLU A 182 -1.18 -20.46 -5.64
N LEU A 183 -2.19 -19.63 -5.42
CA LEU A 183 -2.77 -18.83 -6.50
C LEU A 183 -1.75 -17.87 -7.13
N MET A 184 -0.90 -17.22 -6.31
CA MET A 184 0.17 -16.37 -6.82
C MET A 184 1.16 -17.14 -7.71
N ARG A 185 1.31 -18.45 -7.47
CA ARG A 185 2.20 -19.34 -8.23
C ARG A 185 1.57 -20.01 -9.44
N THR A 186 0.30 -19.75 -9.75
CA THR A 186 -0.40 -20.29 -10.91
C THR A 186 0.40 -20.17 -12.22
N LYS A 187 1.15 -19.07 -12.37
CA LYS A 187 1.98 -18.77 -13.55
C LYS A 187 3.49 -18.79 -13.29
N ALA A 188 3.94 -19.45 -12.22
CA ALA A 188 5.36 -19.45 -11.83
C ALA A 188 6.31 -20.02 -12.91
N ALA A 189 5.83 -20.89 -13.79
CA ALA A 189 6.60 -21.40 -14.92
C ALA A 189 6.79 -20.36 -16.05
N GLU A 190 5.92 -19.34 -16.13
CA GLU A 190 5.97 -18.27 -17.13
C GLU A 190 6.81 -17.07 -16.66
N GLY A 191 7.09 -16.96 -15.37
CA GLY A 191 7.94 -15.92 -14.79
C GLY A 191 7.68 -15.69 -13.30
N PRO A 192 8.38 -14.72 -12.69
CA PRO A 192 8.39 -14.52 -11.24
C PRO A 192 7.17 -13.75 -10.72
N PHE A 193 6.33 -13.18 -11.60
CA PHE A 193 5.18 -12.37 -11.22
C PHE A 193 3.87 -13.17 -11.32
N VAL A 194 2.82 -12.69 -10.68
CA VAL A 194 1.48 -13.31 -10.64
C VAL A 194 0.93 -13.58 -12.05
N LEU A 195 1.24 -12.73 -13.03
CA LEU A 195 0.82 -12.88 -14.42
C LEU A 195 1.91 -13.43 -15.36
N GLY A 196 3.02 -13.93 -14.81
CA GLY A 196 4.14 -14.52 -15.54
C GLY A 196 5.36 -13.60 -15.59
N ALA A 197 5.75 -13.16 -16.79
CA ALA A 197 7.06 -12.54 -17.02
C ALA A 197 7.19 -11.07 -16.57
N GLN A 198 6.09 -10.31 -16.50
CA GLN A 198 6.08 -8.87 -16.19
C GLN A 198 5.20 -8.58 -14.98
N PRO A 199 5.50 -7.54 -14.18
CA PRO A 199 4.71 -7.21 -13.01
C PRO A 199 3.30 -6.76 -13.41
N SER A 200 2.37 -6.96 -12.48
CA SER A 200 1.00 -6.47 -12.53
C SER A 200 0.70 -5.62 -11.31
N TYR A 201 -0.45 -4.94 -11.32
CA TYR A 201 -0.92 -4.22 -10.14
C TYR A 201 -1.12 -5.14 -8.93
N THR A 202 -1.46 -6.42 -9.16
CA THR A 202 -1.62 -7.40 -8.08
C THR A 202 -0.28 -7.72 -7.40
N ASP A 203 0.82 -7.78 -8.15
CA ASP A 203 2.17 -7.94 -7.55
C ASP A 203 2.48 -6.76 -6.63
N PHE A 204 2.20 -5.53 -7.06
CA PHE A 204 2.43 -4.32 -6.26
C PHE A 204 1.46 -4.19 -5.07
N PHE A 205 0.23 -4.72 -5.21
CA PHE A 205 -0.72 -4.84 -4.11
C PHE A 205 -0.17 -5.73 -2.98
N ILE A 206 0.40 -6.88 -3.33
CA ILE A 206 0.99 -7.81 -2.37
C ILE A 206 2.31 -7.27 -1.81
N ALA A 207 3.26 -6.95 -2.68
CA ALA A 207 4.59 -6.51 -2.27
C ALA A 207 4.55 -5.21 -1.45
N GLY A 208 3.68 -4.26 -1.81
CA GLY A 208 3.48 -3.03 -1.04
C GLY A 208 2.88 -3.25 0.35
N SER A 209 2.01 -4.26 0.49
CA SER A 209 1.47 -4.65 1.79
C SER A 209 2.56 -5.31 2.66
N LEU A 210 3.34 -6.23 2.09
CA LEU A 210 4.46 -6.87 2.80
C LEU A 210 5.53 -5.87 3.22
N GLN A 211 5.88 -4.92 2.34
CA GLN A 211 6.82 -3.85 2.66
C GLN A 211 6.28 -2.93 3.77
N SER A 212 4.98 -2.65 3.79
CA SER A 212 4.32 -1.93 4.89
C SER A 212 4.48 -2.67 6.22
N ALA A 213 4.17 -3.97 6.25
CA ALA A 213 4.37 -4.80 7.44
C ALA A 213 5.82 -4.73 7.92
N ARG A 214 6.79 -4.83 7.00
CA ARG A 214 8.22 -4.78 7.32
C ARG A 214 8.66 -3.48 7.98
N VAL A 215 8.18 -2.35 7.45
CA VAL A 215 8.51 -1.03 7.99
C VAL A 215 7.92 -0.81 9.38
N VAL A 216 6.74 -1.37 9.64
CA VAL A 216 6.07 -1.29 10.94
C VAL A 216 6.69 -2.26 11.96
N ASP A 217 6.86 -3.52 11.59
CA ASP A 217 7.41 -4.58 12.43
C ASP A 217 8.00 -5.73 11.57
N GLU A 218 9.32 -5.90 11.63
CA GLU A 218 10.04 -6.93 10.86
C GLU A 218 9.57 -8.35 11.21
N ALA A 219 9.23 -8.64 12.47
CA ALA A 219 8.79 -9.98 12.87
C ALA A 219 7.43 -10.34 12.26
N VAL A 220 6.52 -9.37 12.13
CA VAL A 220 5.25 -9.54 11.41
C VAL A 220 5.48 -9.79 9.92
N PHE A 221 6.43 -9.08 9.30
CA PHE A 221 6.83 -9.35 7.92
C PHE A 221 7.36 -10.78 7.75
N GLU A 222 8.28 -11.20 8.60
CA GLU A 222 8.86 -12.56 8.57
C GLU A 222 7.81 -13.67 8.72
N ARG A 223 6.70 -13.41 9.44
CA ARG A 223 5.57 -14.37 9.49
C ARG A 223 4.91 -14.57 8.14
N HIS A 224 4.75 -13.52 7.33
CA HIS A 224 4.20 -13.63 5.98
C HIS A 224 5.17 -14.34 5.03
N MET A 225 6.48 -14.10 5.19
CA MET A 225 7.53 -14.68 4.33
C MET A 225 7.68 -16.21 4.47
N LYS A 226 7.06 -16.82 5.48
CA LYS A 226 6.98 -18.28 5.64
C LYS A 226 6.02 -18.93 4.63
N TYR A 227 5.11 -18.17 4.04
CA TYR A 227 4.16 -18.68 3.07
C TYR A 227 4.74 -18.57 1.65
N VAL A 228 4.80 -19.71 0.97
CA VAL A 228 5.16 -19.81 -0.45
C VAL A 228 4.25 -18.90 -1.29
N GLY A 229 4.78 -18.32 -2.35
CA GLY A 229 4.13 -17.33 -3.21
C GLY A 229 4.36 -15.89 -2.74
N TYR A 230 4.19 -15.60 -1.44
CA TYR A 230 4.39 -14.24 -0.90
C TYR A 230 5.84 -13.80 -0.99
N LYS A 231 6.77 -14.68 -0.63
CA LYS A 231 8.20 -14.42 -0.67
C LYS A 231 8.66 -14.13 -2.09
N GLU A 232 8.26 -14.97 -3.04
CA GLU A 232 8.65 -14.88 -4.44
C GLU A 232 8.14 -13.59 -5.08
N VAL A 233 6.86 -13.24 -4.87
CA VAL A 233 6.29 -11.97 -5.39
C VAL A 233 6.97 -10.76 -4.77
N TYR A 234 7.28 -10.80 -3.47
CA TYR A 234 8.01 -9.71 -2.80
C TYR A 234 9.42 -9.55 -3.35
N GLU A 235 10.18 -10.64 -3.48
CA GLU A 235 11.53 -10.66 -4.02
C GLU A 235 11.56 -10.18 -5.48
N ALA A 236 10.59 -10.59 -6.30
CA ALA A 236 10.45 -10.14 -7.68
C ALA A 236 10.21 -8.63 -7.79
N CYS A 237 9.60 -8.01 -6.77
CA CYS A 237 9.33 -6.56 -6.74
C CYS A 237 10.46 -5.72 -6.13
N LEU A 238 11.51 -6.34 -5.54
CA LEU A 238 12.63 -5.60 -4.92
C LEU A 238 13.28 -4.55 -5.84
N PRO A 239 13.48 -4.81 -7.15
CA PRO A 239 14.06 -3.80 -8.05
C PRO A 239 13.24 -2.49 -8.13
N TYR A 240 11.96 -2.53 -7.77
CA TYR A 240 11.05 -1.38 -7.81
C TYR A 240 10.82 -0.74 -6.43
N MET A 241 11.40 -1.29 -5.35
CA MET A 241 11.22 -0.77 -3.99
C MET A 241 12.10 0.46 -3.70
N ALA A 242 13.25 0.57 -4.37
CA ALA A 242 14.09 1.74 -4.32
C ALA A 242 13.59 2.80 -5.32
N LYS A 243 13.70 4.08 -4.96
CA LYS A 243 13.53 5.15 -5.93
C LYS A 243 14.75 5.12 -6.86
N ASN A 244 14.53 4.98 -8.17
CA ASN A 244 15.59 5.15 -9.15
C ASN A 244 16.10 6.60 -9.03
N THR A 245 17.35 6.75 -8.60
CA THR A 245 18.08 8.03 -8.47
C THR A 245 18.61 8.51 -9.81
#